data_AF-A0A972VEV3-F1
#
_entry.id   AF-A0A972VEV3-F1
#
_cell.length_a   1.000
_cell.length_b   1.000
_cell.length_c   1.000
_cell.angle_alpha   90.00
_cell.angle_beta   90.00
_cell.angle_gamma   90.00
#
_symmetry.space_group_name_H-M   'P 1'
#
loop_
_entity.id
_entity.type
_entity.pdbx_description
1 polymer ?
#
loop_
_entity_poly.entity_id
_entity_poly.type
_entity_poly.pdbx_seq_one_letter_code
_entity_poly.pdbx_strand_id
1 'polypeptide(L)' 'IINRDYDLIINTTVGKQSIVDSFSIRRTALEKQIPYVTTIRGAGAVVEAIEAMKNKQIGVKAIQLYYK' A
#
# COMPACT_ATOMS: atom_id res chain seq x y z
N ILE A 1 -2.15 14.31 5.79
CA ILE A 1 -0.78 13.74 5.73
C ILE A 1 0.21 14.50 6.59
N ILE A 2 0.21 15.85 6.57
CA ILE A 2 1.24 16.70 7.20
C ILE A 2 1.44 16.40 8.70
N ASN A 3 0.38 15.99 9.41
CA ASN A 3 0.40 15.65 10.84
C ASN A 3 0.72 14.18 11.15
N ARG A 4 0.98 13.33 10.15
CA ARG A 4 1.21 11.86 10.29
C ARG A 4 0.04 11.06 10.89
N ASP A 5 -1.19 11.56 10.84
CA ASP A 5 -2.37 10.85 11.35
C ASP A 5 -2.84 9.64 10.50
N TYR A 6 -2.00 9.12 9.60
CA TYR A 6 -2.38 8.11 8.62
C TYR A 6 -1.32 7.00 8.54
N ASP A 7 -1.75 5.75 8.74
CA ASP A 7 -0.90 4.56 8.63
C ASP A 7 -0.84 3.98 7.20
N LEU A 8 -1.80 4.35 6.34
CA LEU A 8 -1.91 3.90 4.95
C LEU A 8 -2.63 4.95 4.09
N ILE A 9 -2.18 5.15 2.85
CA ILE A 9 -2.83 6.03 1.87
C ILE A 9 -3.23 5.26 0.62
N ILE A 10 -4.50 5.35 0.22
CA ILE A 10 -4.99 4.86 -1.08
C ILE A 10 -5.22 6.08 -1.97
N ASN A 11 -4.34 6.29 -2.97
CA ASN A 11 -4.40 7.43 -3.89
C ASN A 11 -4.60 6.95 -5.32
N THR A 12 -5.85 6.77 -5.74
CA THR A 12 -6.20 6.40 -7.12
C THR A 12 -6.60 7.62 -7.93
N THR A 13 -6.06 7.77 -9.14
CA THR A 13 -6.37 8.90 -10.03
C THR A 13 -6.66 8.45 -11.45
N VAL A 14 -7.61 9.11 -12.11
CA VAL A 14 -7.98 8.84 -13.51
C VAL A 14 -7.82 10.12 -14.31
N GLY A 15 -7.16 10.04 -15.47
CA GLY A 15 -6.91 11.20 -16.34
C GLY A 15 -5.64 11.99 -15.97
N LYS A 16 -5.08 12.69 -16.97
CA LYS A 16 -3.79 13.40 -16.84
C LYS A 16 -3.84 14.50 -15.77
N GLN A 17 -4.93 15.27 -15.71
CA GLN A 17 -5.06 16.37 -14.75
C GLN A 17 -5.03 15.86 -13.30
N SER A 18 -5.85 14.85 -12.98
CA SER A 18 -5.86 14.26 -11.63
C SER A 18 -4.52 13.63 -11.25
N ILE A 19 -3.75 13.09 -12.20
CA ILE A 19 -2.40 12.56 -11.93
C ILE A 19 -1.43 13.68 -11.49
N VAL A 20 -1.51 14.85 -12.14
CA VAL A 20 -0.71 16.03 -11.80
C VAL A 20 -1.13 16.59 -10.44
N ASP A 21 -2.43 16.77 -10.22
CA ASP A 21 -2.95 17.36 -8.98
C ASP A 21 -2.67 16.48 -7.75
N SER A 22 -2.61 15.16 -7.94
CA SER A 22 -2.27 14.19 -6.88
C SER A 22 -0.77 13.96 -6.68
N PHE A 23 0.11 14.66 -7.43
CA PHE A 23 1.56 14.52 -7.25
C PHE A 23 2.00 14.87 -5.83
N SER A 24 1.46 15.94 -5.26
CA SER A 24 1.76 16.41 -3.91
C SER A 24 1.44 15.34 -2.85
N ILE A 25 0.33 14.61 -3.01
CA ILE A 25 -0.09 13.52 -2.12
C ILE A 25 0.92 12.38 -2.17
N ARG A 26 1.27 11.90 -3.36
CA ARG A 26 2.25 10.80 -3.53
C ARG A 26 3.63 11.20 -3.01
N ARG A 27 4.08 12.43 -3.31
CA ARG A 27 5.37 12.95 -2.86
C ARG A 27 5.43 13.04 -1.33
N THR A 28 4.38 13.58 -0.71
CA THR A 28 4.32 13.72 0.75
C THR A 28 4.26 12.34 1.43
N ALA A 29 3.50 11.39 0.88
CA ALA A 29 3.45 10.02 1.42
C ALA A 29 4.84 9.37 1.41
N LEU A 30 5.59 9.51 0.31
CA LEU A 30 6.96 9.02 0.19
C LEU A 30 7.91 9.71 1.19
N GLU A 31 7.89 11.05 1.28
CA GLU A 31 8.73 11.81 2.21
C GLU A 31 8.45 11.49 3.68
N LYS A 32 7.19 11.20 4.01
CA LYS A 32 6.76 10.82 5.36
C LYS A 32 6.90 9.32 5.64
N GLN A 33 7.36 8.52 4.67
CA GLN A 33 7.49 7.06 4.77
C GLN A 33 6.17 6.37 5.14
N ILE A 34 5.06 6.91 4.64
CA ILE A 34 3.72 6.32 4.81
C ILE A 34 3.47 5.39 3.61
N PRO A 35 3.18 4.09 3.83
CA PRO A 35 2.79 3.20 2.76
C PRO A 35 1.65 3.78 1.93
N TYR A 36 1.77 3.75 0.60
CA TYR A 36 0.71 4.23 -0.27
C TYR A 36 0.54 3.34 -1.50
N VAL A 37 -0.69 3.21 -1.96
CA VAL A 37 -1.05 2.46 -3.17
C VAL A 37 -1.77 3.35 -4.16
N THR A 38 -1.55 3.11 -5.45
CA THR A 38 -2.05 3.96 -6.53
C THR A 38 -3.14 3.32 -7.38
N THR A 39 -3.47 2.05 -7.12
CA THR A 39 -4.47 1.30 -7.88
C THR A 39 -5.49 0.66 -6.94
N ILE A 40 -6.74 0.55 -7.42
CA ILE A 40 -7.81 -0.12 -6.67
C ILE A 40 -7.48 -1.60 -6.43
N ARG A 41 -6.88 -2.28 -7.43
CA ARG A 41 -6.46 -3.69 -7.28
C ARG A 41 -5.38 -3.84 -6.21
N GLY A 42 -4.38 -2.95 -6.20
CA GLY A 42 -3.35 -2.93 -5.16
C GLY A 42 -3.93 -2.62 -3.78
N ALA A 43 -4.92 -1.73 -3.68
CA ALA A 43 -5.64 -1.48 -2.43
C ALA A 43 -6.38 -2.73 -1.93
N GLY A 44 -7.06 -3.45 -2.81
CA GLY A 44 -7.71 -4.73 -2.47
C GLY A 44 -6.71 -5.75 -1.91
N ALA A 45 -5.59 -5.96 -2.59
CA ALA A 45 -4.54 -6.87 -2.13
C ALA A 45 -3.95 -6.47 -0.76
N VAL A 46 -3.80 -5.17 -0.49
CA VAL A 46 -3.35 -4.67 0.82
C VAL A 46 -4.36 -4.97 1.92
N VAL A 47 -5.66 -4.76 1.66
CA VAL A 47 -6.72 -5.08 2.63
C VAL A 47 -6.73 -6.58 2.94
N GLU A 48 -6.69 -7.44 1.91
CA GLU A 48 -6.61 -8.89 2.08
C GLU A 48 -5.37 -9.32 2.88
N ALA A 49 -4.22 -8.70 2.62
CA ALA A 49 -3.00 -8.96 3.38
C ALA A 49 -3.15 -8.55 4.86
N ILE A 50 -3.70 -7.37 5.15
CA ILE A 50 -3.94 -6.91 6.52
C ILE A 50 -4.90 -7.85 7.26
N GLU A 51 -5.98 -8.29 6.61
CA GLU A 51 -6.90 -9.27 7.19
C GLU A 51 -6.22 -10.61 7.46
N ALA A 52 -5.41 -11.12 6.53
CA ALA A 52 -4.66 -12.35 6.71
C ALA A 52 -3.68 -12.24 7.89
N MET A 53 -3.00 -11.11 8.04
CA MET A 53 -2.08 -10.85 9.16
C MET A 53 -2.79 -10.75 10.51
N LYS A 54 -4.02 -10.21 10.55
CA LYS A 54 -4.83 -10.14 11.78
C LYS A 54 -5.36 -11.51 12.21
N ASN A 55 -5.72 -12.35 11.24
CA ASN A 55 -6.43 -13.60 11.50
C ASN A 55 -5.53 -14.84 11.57
N LYS A 56 -4.25 -14.75 11.17
CA LYS A 56 -3.32 -15.89 11.12
C LYS A 56 -1.94 -15.50 11.63
N GLN A 57 -1.26 -16.44 12.30
CA GLN A 57 0.18 -16.30 12.53
C GLN A 57 0.94 -16.51 11.22
N ILE A 58 1.81 -15.56 10.90
CA ILE A 58 2.71 -15.64 9.74
C ILE A 58 3.80 -16.65 10.07
N GLY A 59 3.85 -17.75 9.33
CA GLY A 59 4.90 -18.76 9.42
C GLY A 59 6.05 -18.49 8.46
N VAL A 60 7.16 -19.21 8.65
CA VAL A 60 8.31 -19.20 7.74
C VAL A 60 8.44 -20.54 7.03
N LYS A 61 8.87 -20.51 5.76
CA LYS A 61 9.15 -21.73 4.97
C LYS A 61 10.45 -21.53 4.20
N ALA A 62 11.36 -22.50 4.31
CA ALA A 62 12.62 -22.46 3.59
C ALA A 62 12.38 -22.51 2.06
N ILE A 63 13.13 -21.73 1.28
CA ILE A 63 12.93 -21.60 -0.16
C ILE A 63 13.11 -22.94 -0.90
N GLN A 64 13.99 -23.81 -0.38
CA GLN A 64 14.26 -25.14 -0.92
C GLN A 64 13.01 -26.05 -0.92
N LEU A 65 12.04 -25.78 -0.03
CA LEU A 65 10.79 -26.54 0.07
C LEU A 65 9.74 -26.13 -0.99
N TYR A 66 10.04 -25.16 -1.87
CA TYR A 66 9.18 -24.78 -3.01
C TYR A 66 9.63 -25.43 -4.33
N TYR A 67 10.85 -25.96 -4.41
CA TYR A 67 11.45 -26.53 -5.62
C TYR A 67 11.67 -28.06 -5.53
N LYS A 68 11.02 -28.72 -4.57
CA LYS A 68 10.87 -30.19 -4.55
C LYS A 68 9.57 -30.59 -5.21
#